data_AF-A0A1C5W322-F1
#
_entry.id   AF-A0A1C5W322-F1
#
_cell.length_a   1.000
_cell.length_b   1.000
_cell.length_c   1.000
_cell.angle_alpha   90.00
_cell.angle_beta   90.00
_cell.angle_gamma   90.00
#
_symmetry.space_group_name_H-M   'P 1'
#
loop_
_entity.id
_entity.type
_entity.pdbx_description
1 polymer ?
#
loop_
_entity_poly.entity_id
_entity_poly.type
_entity_poly.pdbx_seq_one_letter_code
_entity_poly.pdbx_strand_id
1 'polypeptide(L)'
;MKLELLTYEKENLPRGWKPYYIYLIMVDHIEVGRIVLREGSNEERYYDGHIGYTIEKEYRGHHYSKDACLLLFDKAKEKGFKQLMITCSPDNIASRKIIESLPFKYLETKEVPACLKKDFDQGDYIKRIYCLDLEEL
;
A
#
# COMPACT_ATOMS: atom_id res chain seq x y z
N MET A 1 11.10 14.91 -4.88
CA MET A 1 10.49 13.62 -5.25
C MET A 1 9.06 13.85 -5.72
N LYS A 2 8.53 13.02 -6.63
CA LYS A 2 7.13 13.04 -7.08
C LYS A 2 6.61 11.65 -7.39
N LEU A 3 5.29 11.51 -7.48
CA LEU A 3 4.63 10.32 -8.04
C LEU A 3 4.19 10.60 -9.48
N GLU A 4 4.56 9.72 -10.40
CA GLU A 4 4.09 9.75 -11.79
C GLU A 4 3.18 8.56 -12.04
N LEU A 5 1.98 8.80 -12.59
CA LEU A 5 1.06 7.69 -12.91
C LEU A 5 1.65 6.89 -14.08
N LEU A 6 2.01 5.64 -13.83
CA LEU A 6 2.45 4.71 -14.87
C LEU A 6 1.25 4.16 -15.62
N THR A 7 0.29 3.61 -14.89
CA THR A 7 -0.89 2.94 -15.46
C THR A 7 -2.03 2.88 -14.46
N TYR A 8 -3.25 2.76 -14.99
CA TYR A 8 -4.45 2.40 -14.27
C TYR A 8 -4.99 1.09 -14.86
N GLU A 9 -4.76 0.00 -14.16
CA GLU A 9 -5.12 -1.35 -14.57
C GLU A 9 -6.58 -1.61 -14.20
N LYS A 10 -7.47 -1.66 -15.20
CA LYS A 10 -8.92 -1.88 -15.01
C LYS A 10 -9.52 -2.94 -15.95
N GLU A 11 -8.79 -3.32 -17.00
CA GLU A 11 -9.26 -4.23 -18.05
C GLU A 11 -8.48 -5.54 -17.99
N ASN A 12 -9.09 -6.65 -18.40
CA ASN A 12 -8.47 -7.99 -18.45
C ASN A 12 -7.85 -8.45 -17.12
N LEU A 13 -8.38 -7.97 -15.99
CA LEU A 13 -7.92 -8.37 -14.67
C LEU A 13 -8.31 -9.82 -14.37
N PRO A 14 -7.49 -10.56 -13.60
CA PRO A 14 -7.87 -11.87 -13.11
C PRO A 14 -9.22 -11.82 -12.39
N ARG A 15 -9.98 -12.91 -12.47
CA ARG A 15 -11.31 -12.97 -11.85
C ARG A 15 -11.23 -12.65 -10.35
N GLY A 16 -11.98 -11.64 -9.93
CA GLY A 16 -12.03 -11.18 -8.53
C GLY A 16 -11.07 -10.04 -8.19
N TRP A 17 -10.19 -9.65 -9.11
CA TRP A 17 -9.34 -8.47 -8.92
C TRP A 17 -10.13 -7.19 -9.19
N LYS A 18 -9.86 -6.17 -8.39
CA LYS A 18 -10.36 -4.80 -8.57
C LYS A 18 -9.32 -3.95 -9.30
N PRO A 19 -9.73 -2.83 -9.91
CA PRO A 19 -8.79 -1.91 -10.53
C PRO A 19 -7.76 -1.37 -9.56
N TYR A 20 -6.59 -0.99 -10.08
CA TYR A 20 -5.53 -0.41 -9.27
C TYR A 20 -4.64 0.53 -10.10
N TYR A 21 -4.08 1.52 -9.44
CA TYR A 21 -3.13 2.46 -10.01
C TYR A 21 -1.71 2.03 -9.66
N ILE A 22 -0.79 2.12 -10.62
CA ILE A 22 0.63 2.02 -10.37
C ILE A 22 1.25 3.40 -10.59
N TYR A 23 1.95 3.89 -9.59
CA TYR A 23 2.74 5.10 -9.65
C TYR A 23 4.24 4.78 -9.58
N LEU A 24 5.01 5.47 -10.42
CA LEU A 24 6.46 5.53 -10.29
C LEU A 24 6.82 6.51 -9.15
N ILE A 25 7.76 6.13 -8.31
CA ILE A 25 8.37 7.02 -7.31
C ILE A 25 9.61 7.62 -7.97
N MET A 26 9.56 8.92 -8.28
CA MET A 26 10.60 9.61 -9.03
C MET A 26 11.39 10.59 -8.14
N VAL A 27 12.71 10.43 -8.09
CA VAL A 27 13.65 11.33 -7.40
C VAL A 27 14.66 11.82 -8.44
N ASP A 28 14.77 13.14 -8.62
CA ASP A 28 15.71 13.76 -9.58
C ASP A 28 15.70 13.10 -10.98
N HIS A 29 14.49 12.81 -11.48
CA HIS A 29 14.23 12.13 -12.76
C HIS A 29 14.60 10.64 -12.85
N ILE A 30 14.97 10.02 -11.72
CA ILE A 30 15.27 8.59 -11.60
C ILE A 30 14.08 7.87 -10.95
N GLU A 31 13.66 6.75 -11.53
CA GLU A 31 12.71 5.82 -10.90
C GLU A 31 13.42 5.08 -9.75
N VAL A 32 12.99 5.33 -8.51
CA VAL A 32 13.58 4.70 -7.32
C VAL A 32 12.72 3.56 -6.75
N GLY A 33 11.53 3.37 -7.31
CA GLY A 33 10.57 2.36 -6.86
C GLY A 33 9.16 2.64 -7.36
N ARG A 34 8.21 1.87 -6.85
CA ARG A 34 6.80 1.95 -7.23
C ARG A 34 5.90 1.93 -6.01
N ILE A 35 4.75 2.58 -6.15
CA ILE A 35 3.66 2.53 -5.18
C ILE A 35 2.35 2.25 -5.91
N VAL A 36 1.55 1.36 -5.34
CA VAL A 36 0.30 0.86 -5.88
C VAL A 36 -0.83 1.34 -4.99
N LEU A 37 -1.90 1.86 -5.61
CA LEU A 37 -3.17 2.17 -4.97
C LEU A 37 -4.25 1.27 -5.55
N ARG A 38 -4.71 0.30 -4.76
CA ARG A 38 -5.76 -0.66 -5.14
C ARG A 38 -7.12 -0.07 -4.79
N GLU A 39 -8.09 -0.22 -5.68
CA GLU A 39 -9.49 0.06 -5.37
C GLU A 39 -10.11 -1.08 -4.54
N GLY A 40 -11.24 -0.78 -3.89
CA GLY A 40 -12.01 -1.72 -3.08
C GLY A 40 -12.54 -1.05 -1.83
N SER A 41 -13.39 -1.77 -1.09
CA SER A 41 -13.77 -1.37 0.26
C SER A 41 -12.70 -1.74 1.29
N ASN A 42 -12.80 -1.21 2.51
CA ASN A 42 -11.91 -1.61 3.61
C ASN A 42 -11.98 -3.11 3.91
N GLU A 43 -13.16 -3.72 3.75
CA GLU A 43 -13.36 -5.16 3.93
C GLU A 43 -12.66 -5.95 2.82
N GLU A 44 -12.79 -5.50 1.57
CA GLU A 44 -12.12 -6.11 0.42
C GLU A 44 -10.60 -5.99 0.50
N ARG A 45 -10.09 -4.95 1.18
CA ARG A 45 -8.67 -4.61 1.31
C ARG A 45 -8.08 -4.90 2.70
N TYR A 46 -8.82 -5.63 3.53
CA TYR A 46 -8.51 -5.76 4.95
C TYR A 46 -7.16 -6.46 5.23
N TYR A 47 -6.77 -7.43 4.39
CA TYR A 47 -5.53 -8.19 4.56
C TYR A 47 -4.41 -7.79 3.59
N ASP A 48 -4.75 -7.36 2.37
CA ASP A 48 -3.80 -7.02 1.30
C ASP A 48 -3.59 -5.51 1.10
N GLY A 49 -4.42 -4.69 1.76
CA GLY A 49 -4.28 -3.24 1.79
C GLY A 49 -4.72 -2.53 0.50
N HIS A 50 -5.06 -1.25 0.65
CA HIS A 50 -5.18 -0.31 -0.47
C HIS A 50 -3.80 0.06 -1.01
N ILE A 51 -2.77 0.11 -0.15
CA ILE A 51 -1.43 0.59 -0.51
C ILE A 51 -0.44 -0.57 -0.50
N GLY A 52 0.33 -0.70 -1.59
CA GLY A 52 1.56 -1.50 -1.61
C GLY A 52 2.71 -0.69 -2.20
N TYR A 53 3.93 -0.89 -1.75
CA TYR A 53 5.10 -0.19 -2.32
C TYR A 53 6.33 -1.08 -2.38
N THR A 54 7.26 -0.72 -3.25
CA THR A 54 8.57 -1.34 -3.34
C THR A 54 9.60 -0.28 -3.70
N ILE A 55 10.72 -0.26 -2.99
CA ILE A 55 11.88 0.59 -3.29
C ILE A 55 12.98 -0.32 -3.82
N GLU A 56 13.57 0.05 -4.96
CA GLU A 56 14.67 -0.71 -5.56
C GLU A 56 15.84 -0.78 -4.59
N LYS A 57 16.55 -1.91 -4.61
CA LYS A 57 17.50 -2.27 -3.56
C LYS A 57 18.57 -1.21 -3.32
N GLU A 58 19.07 -0.59 -4.38
CA GLU A 58 20.09 0.47 -4.36
C GLU A 58 19.62 1.79 -3.76
N TYR A 59 18.31 2.06 -3.72
CA TYR A 59 17.73 3.31 -3.21
C TYR A 59 17.13 3.18 -1.80
N ARG A 60 17.21 2.00 -1.18
CA ARG A 60 16.70 1.77 0.19
C ARG A 60 17.49 2.59 1.23
N GLY A 61 16.87 2.85 2.38
CA GLY A 61 17.48 3.63 3.48
C GLY A 61 17.26 5.15 3.41
N HIS A 62 16.67 5.66 2.33
CA HIS A 62 16.41 7.10 2.12
C HIS A 62 14.98 7.54 2.48
N HIS A 63 14.19 6.68 3.12
CA HIS A 63 12.79 6.95 3.47
C HIS A 63 11.83 7.23 2.30
N TYR A 64 12.21 6.95 1.05
CA TYR A 64 11.35 7.18 -0.13
C TYR A 64 9.97 6.51 -0.06
N SER A 65 9.83 5.36 0.62
CA SER A 65 8.51 4.75 0.82
C SER A 65 7.60 5.58 1.71
N LYS A 66 8.14 6.24 2.74
CA LYS A 66 7.39 7.15 3.62
C LYS A 66 6.88 8.35 2.84
N ASP A 67 7.80 9.00 2.13
CA ASP A 67 7.48 10.20 1.36
C ASP A 67 6.50 9.87 0.22
N ALA A 68 6.60 8.67 -0.38
CA ALA A 68 5.69 8.22 -1.42
C ALA A 68 4.28 7.98 -0.87
N CYS A 69 4.15 7.40 0.34
CA CYS A 69 2.85 7.26 0.99
C CYS A 69 2.19 8.62 1.25
N LEU A 70 2.95 9.62 1.75
CA LEU A 70 2.42 10.96 1.98
C LEU A 70 1.89 11.61 0.70
N LEU A 71 2.65 11.53 -0.41
CA LEU A 71 2.19 12.00 -1.71
C LEU A 71 0.98 11.22 -2.24
N LEU A 72 0.89 9.92 -1.92
CA LEU A 72 -0.23 9.09 -2.35
C LEU A 72 -1.53 9.48 -1.65
N PHE A 73 -1.49 10.01 -0.42
CA PHE A 73 -2.71 10.42 0.30
C PHE A 73 -3.50 11.49 -0.48
N ASP A 74 -2.82 12.49 -1.03
CA ASP A 74 -3.45 13.50 -1.87
C ASP A 74 -4.04 12.89 -3.15
N LYS A 75 -3.31 11.95 -3.78
CA LYS A 75 -3.81 11.23 -4.96
C LYS A 75 -5.00 10.33 -4.67
N ALA A 76 -5.06 9.74 -3.48
CA ALA A 76 -6.21 8.96 -3.04
C ALA A 76 -7.42 9.87 -2.78
N LYS A 77 -7.23 11.04 -2.12
CA LYS A 77 -8.29 12.05 -1.93
C LYS A 77 -8.86 12.54 -3.27
N GLU A 78 -8.01 12.88 -4.23
CA GLU A 78 -8.40 13.29 -5.60
C GLU A 78 -9.28 12.25 -6.30
N LYS A 79 -9.12 10.97 -5.94
CA LYS A 79 -9.87 9.83 -6.50
C LYS A 79 -11.11 9.45 -5.68
N GLY A 80 -11.41 10.20 -4.62
CA GLY A 80 -12.59 9.98 -3.78
C GLY A 80 -12.41 8.91 -2.69
N PHE A 81 -11.18 8.50 -2.39
CA PHE A 81 -10.94 7.65 -1.21
C PHE A 81 -11.16 8.46 0.06
N LYS A 82 -11.93 7.90 0.98
CA LYS A 82 -12.14 8.43 2.34
C LYS A 82 -11.21 7.80 3.36
N GLN A 83 -10.91 6.52 3.19
CA GLN A 83 -10.06 5.76 4.09
C GLN A 83 -9.08 4.90 3.29
N LEU A 84 -7.92 4.62 3.89
CA LEU A 84 -6.90 3.75 3.33
C LEU A 84 -6.52 2.67 4.32
N MET A 85 -6.34 1.46 3.79
CA MET A 85 -5.88 0.29 4.53
C MET A 85 -4.45 0.01 4.10
N ILE A 86 -3.59 -0.32 5.04
CA ILE A 86 -2.26 -0.83 4.74
C ILE A 86 -1.92 -1.94 5.72
N THR A 87 -1.26 -2.98 5.22
CA THR A 87 -0.86 -4.11 6.04
C THR A 87 0.61 -4.43 5.85
N CYS A 88 1.20 -5.08 6.85
CA CYS A 88 2.53 -5.67 6.72
C CYS A 88 2.64 -6.92 7.60
N SER A 89 3.56 -7.80 7.24
CA SER A 89 3.95 -8.94 8.08
C SER A 89 4.63 -8.43 9.36
N PRO A 90 4.38 -9.02 10.55
CA PRO A 90 4.98 -8.56 11.81
C PRO A 90 6.51 -8.51 11.83
N ASP A 91 7.15 -9.41 11.08
CA ASP A 91 8.59 -9.55 10.90
C ASP A 91 9.16 -8.59 9.85
N ASN A 92 8.32 -7.94 9.03
CA ASN A 92 8.74 -6.84 8.16
C ASN A 92 8.94 -5.55 8.97
N ILE A 93 10.02 -5.52 9.75
CA ILE A 93 10.39 -4.40 10.63
C ILE A 93 10.53 -3.08 9.86
N ALA A 94 11.02 -3.13 8.63
CA ALA A 94 11.20 -1.93 7.81
C ALA A 94 9.85 -1.28 7.47
N SER A 95 8.91 -2.04 6.89
CA SER A 95 7.59 -1.52 6.57
C SER A 95 6.80 -1.13 7.82
N ARG A 96 6.90 -1.91 8.89
CA ARG A 96 6.26 -1.59 10.17
C ARG A 96 6.68 -0.22 10.70
N LYS A 97 7.99 0.06 10.76
CA LYS A 97 8.50 1.36 11.22
C LYS A 97 8.03 2.51 10.33
N ILE A 98 7.93 2.31 9.02
CA ILE A 98 7.43 3.32 8.10
C ILE A 98 5.95 3.59 8.35
N ILE A 99 5.12 2.54 8.39
CA ILE A 99 3.68 2.66 8.63
C ILE A 99 3.39 3.32 9.98
N GLU A 100 4.09 2.91 11.05
CA GLU A 100 3.92 3.47 12.40
C GLU A 100 4.47 4.90 12.53
N SER A 101 5.25 5.38 11.55
CA SER A 101 5.68 6.79 11.47
C SER A 101 4.71 7.70 10.70
N LEU A 102 3.67 7.11 10.09
CA LEU A 102 2.63 7.76 9.32
C LEU A 102 1.33 7.82 10.18
N PRO A 103 0.33 8.65 9.81
CA PRO A 103 -0.90 8.82 10.59
C PRO A 103 -1.85 7.59 10.61
N PHE A 104 -1.37 6.42 10.19
CA PHE A 104 -2.12 5.18 10.23
C PHE A 104 -2.38 4.73 11.68
N LYS A 105 -3.64 4.44 11.99
CA LYS A 105 -4.05 3.83 13.26
C LYS A 105 -3.90 2.32 13.16
N TYR A 106 -3.14 1.72 14.08
CA TYR A 106 -3.07 0.27 14.21
C TYR A 106 -4.41 -0.29 14.69
N LEU A 107 -4.93 -1.30 14.00
CA LEU A 107 -6.19 -1.96 14.35
C LEU A 107 -5.94 -3.26 15.11
N GLU A 108 -5.30 -4.23 14.47
CA GLU A 108 -5.00 -5.53 15.07
C GLU A 108 -3.88 -6.27 14.33
N THR A 109 -3.40 -7.36 14.92
CA THR A 109 -2.56 -8.36 14.25
C THR A 109 -3.38 -9.62 14.12
N LYS A 110 -3.58 -10.10 12.90
CA LYS A 110 -4.52 -11.19 12.62
C LYS A 110 -3.95 -12.18 11.62
N GLU A 111 -4.33 -13.44 11.77
CA GLU A 111 -4.05 -14.46 10.76
C GLU A 111 -5.03 -14.33 9.58
N VAL A 112 -4.49 -14.45 8.37
CA VAL A 112 -5.25 -14.51 7.12
C VAL A 112 -6.09 -15.80 7.11
N PRO A 113 -7.42 -15.70 6.89
CA PRO A 113 -8.30 -16.86 6.78
C PRO A 113 -7.81 -17.87 5.75
N ALA A 114 -7.99 -19.17 6.03
CA ALA A 114 -7.50 -20.26 5.17
C ALA A 114 -7.95 -20.14 3.72
N CYS A 115 -9.17 -19.65 3.46
CA CYS A 115 -9.71 -19.46 2.11
C CYS A 115 -8.99 -18.35 1.30
N LEU A 116 -8.30 -17.42 1.98
CA LEU A 116 -7.57 -16.31 1.37
C LEU A 116 -6.07 -16.56 1.26
N LYS A 117 -5.52 -17.57 1.96
CA LYS A 117 -4.05 -17.85 1.98
C LYS A 117 -3.44 -18.10 0.60
N LYS A 118 -4.23 -18.53 -0.38
CA LYS A 118 -3.82 -18.72 -1.78
C LYS A 118 -3.40 -17.41 -2.47
N ASP A 119 -3.82 -16.27 -1.95
CA ASP A 119 -3.57 -14.94 -2.50
C ASP A 119 -2.35 -14.25 -1.83
N PHE A 120 -1.65 -14.97 -0.92
CA PHE A 120 -0.50 -14.47 -0.17
C PHE A 120 0.70 -15.41 -0.33
N ASP A 121 1.90 -14.85 -0.21
CA ASP A 121 3.14 -15.61 -0.22
C ASP A 121 3.19 -16.64 0.92
N GLN A 122 3.88 -17.74 0.69
CA GLN A 122 3.97 -18.81 1.69
C GLN A 122 4.63 -18.31 2.97
N GLY A 123 3.90 -18.42 4.08
CA GLY A 123 4.34 -17.95 5.40
C GLY A 123 3.92 -16.51 5.72
N ASP A 124 3.45 -15.75 4.73
CA ASP A 124 2.96 -14.38 4.90
C ASP A 124 1.47 -14.33 5.29
N TYR A 125 1.14 -15.05 6.35
CA TYR A 125 -0.24 -15.25 6.80
C TYR A 125 -0.60 -14.50 8.07
N ILE A 126 0.36 -13.85 8.73
CA ILE A 126 0.06 -12.96 9.85
C ILE A 126 0.21 -11.52 9.37
N LYS A 127 -0.85 -10.71 9.52
CA LYS A 127 -0.87 -9.33 9.07
C LYS A 127 -1.09 -8.39 10.25
N ARG A 128 -0.24 -7.38 10.36
CA ARG A 128 -0.52 -6.17 11.13
C ARG A 128 -1.33 -5.25 10.24
N ILE A 129 -2.51 -4.86 10.72
CA ILE A 129 -3.52 -4.16 9.93
C ILE A 129 -3.67 -2.75 10.47
N TYR A 130 -3.65 -1.78 9.55
CA TYR A 130 -3.73 -0.37 9.88
C TYR A 130 -4.74 0.33 8.97
N CYS A 131 -5.39 1.37 9.51
CA CYS A 131 -6.33 2.21 8.78
C CYS A 131 -5.99 3.68 8.97
N LEU A 132 -6.13 4.45 7.90
CA LEU A 132 -6.03 5.91 7.90
C LEU A 132 -7.34 6.47 7.42
N ASP A 133 -7.90 7.41 8.19
CA ASP A 133 -8.98 8.26 7.74
C ASP A 133 -8.41 9.50 7.05
N LEU A 134 -8.65 9.63 5.75
CA LEU A 134 -8.15 10.76 4.97
C LEU A 134 -8.95 12.04 5.25
N GLU A 135 -10.17 11.95 5.77
CA GLU A 135 -11.00 13.11 6.12
C GLU A 135 -10.52 13.78 7.43
N GLU A 136 -9.70 13.07 8.22
CA GLU A 136 -9.05 13.61 9.44
C GLU A 136 -7.68 14.27 9.18
N LEU A 137 -7.19 14.23 7.94
CA LEU A 137 -5.92 14.85 7.50
C LEU A 137 -6.13 16.18 6.79
#